data_AF-A0A957ZN98-F1
#
_entry.id   AF-A0A957ZN98-F1
#
_cell.length_a   1.000
_cell.length_b   1.000
_cell.length_c   1.000
_cell.angle_alpha   90.00
_cell.angle_beta   90.00
_cell.angle_gamma   90.00
#
_symmetry.space_group_name_H-M   'P 1'
#
loop_
_entity.id
_entity.type
_entity.pdbx_description
1 polymer ?
#
loop_
_entity_poly.entity_id
_entity_poly.type
_entity_poly.pdbx_seq_one_letter_code
_entity_poly.pdbx_strand_id
1 'polypeptide(L)'
;MKRLVTALSILMAISMLFAACAAPVAAPAAVPAGEQAAAAPAGEQKTICFAYQDLETEFWVAGHKAIVETLGELGVTVIERNANED
;
A
#
# COMPACT_ATOMS: atom_id res chain seq x y z
N MET A 1 -47.84 9.38 3.93
CA MET A 1 -46.64 9.18 4.76
C MET A 1 -45.90 7.88 4.43
N LYS A 2 -46.53 6.70 4.46
CA LYS A 2 -45.86 5.41 4.15
C LYS A 2 -45.13 5.38 2.80
N ARG A 3 -45.78 5.84 1.72
CA ARG A 3 -45.18 5.94 0.37
C ARG A 3 -44.00 6.90 0.27
N LEU A 4 -43.99 7.94 1.11
CA LEU A 4 -42.96 8.97 1.14
C LEU A 4 -41.73 8.49 1.92
N VAL A 5 -41.97 7.73 3.00
CA VAL A 5 -40.93 7.00 3.74
C VAL A 5 -40.30 5.91 2.86
N THR A 6 -41.10 5.14 2.11
CA THR A 6 -40.59 4.14 1.16
C THR A 6 -39.70 4.76 0.08
N ALA A 7 -40.11 5.90 -0.50
CA ALA A 7 -39.30 6.60 -1.50
C ALA A 7 -37.97 7.10 -0.91
N LEU A 8 -37.99 7.64 0.31
CA LEU A 8 -36.78 8.11 1.00
C LEU A 8 -35.82 6.94 1.32
N SER A 9 -36.35 5.79 1.76
CA SER A 9 -35.55 4.59 2.04
C SER A 9 -34.88 4.03 0.78
N ILE A 10 -35.59 4.03 -0.35
CA ILE A 10 -35.04 3.58 -1.64
C ILE A 10 -33.94 4.55 -2.11
N LEU A 11 -34.15 5.85 -1.98
CA LEU A 11 -33.15 6.86 -2.35
C LEU A 11 -31.87 6.74 -1.51
N MET A 12 -32.02 6.49 -0.20
CA MET A 12 -30.88 6.30 0.70
C MET A 12 -30.09 5.04 0.34
N ALA A 13 -30.77 3.93 0.01
CA ALA A 13 -30.12 2.70 -0.43
C ALA A 13 -29.38 2.87 -1.77
N ILE A 14 -29.95 3.59 -2.74
CA ILE A 14 -29.32 3.88 -4.03
C ILE A 14 -28.06 4.75 -3.85
N SER A 15 -28.07 5.70 -2.92
CA SER A 15 -26.89 6.53 -2.63
C SER A 15 -25.69 5.73 -2.11
N MET A 16 -25.93 4.64 -1.36
CA MET A 16 -24.87 3.76 -0.86
C MET A 16 -24.23 2.91 -1.96
N LEU A 17 -24.95 2.62 -3.05
CA LEU A 17 -24.42 1.90 -4.21
C LEU A 17 -23.39 2.71 -5.01
N PHE A 18 -23.55 4.05 -5.10
CA PHE A 18 -22.61 4.90 -5.82
C PHE A 18 -21.33 5.22 -5.04
N ALA A 19 -21.37 5.16 -3.70
CA ALA A 19 -20.18 5.36 -2.86
C ALA A 19 -19.19 4.16 -2.89
N ALA A 20 -19.64 2.98 -3.35
CA ALA A 20 -18.81 1.78 -3.44
C ALA A 20 -17.83 1.79 -4.64
N CYS A 21 -18.00 2.68 -5.63
CA CYS A 21 -17.12 2.78 -6.80
C CYS A 21 -16.05 3.89 -6.71
N ALA A 22 -15.97 4.63 -5.58
CA ALA A 22 -14.93 5.64 -5.35
C ALA A 22 -13.98 5.29 -4.20
N ALA A 23 -14.13 4.11 -3.59
CA ALA A 23 -13.07 3.55 -2.76
C ALA A 23 -11.99 2.98 -3.71
N PRO A 24 -10.71 3.36 -3.56
CA PRO A 24 -9.63 2.62 -4.20
C PRO A 24 -9.60 1.23 -3.56
N VAL A 25 -10.36 0.31 -4.13
CA VAL A 25 -10.15 -1.12 -3.95
C VAL A 25 -8.79 -1.39 -4.56
N ALA A 26 -7.76 -1.38 -3.73
CA ALA A 26 -6.53 -2.11 -3.99
C ALA A 26 -6.87 -3.61 -4.01
N ALA A 27 -7.54 -4.04 -5.08
CA ALA A 27 -7.48 -5.40 -5.54
C ALA A 27 -6.14 -5.58 -6.26
N PRO A 28 -5.47 -6.75 -6.12
CA PRO A 28 -4.20 -7.01 -6.77
C PRO A 28 -4.44 -7.10 -8.27
N ALA A 29 -4.24 -5.98 -8.97
CA ALA A 29 -4.15 -5.96 -10.41
C ALA A 29 -2.87 -6.72 -10.78
N ALA A 30 -3.02 -7.71 -11.67
CA ALA A 30 -1.91 -8.31 -12.37
C ALA A 30 -1.02 -7.21 -12.94
N VAL A 31 0.25 -7.22 -12.55
CA VAL A 31 1.27 -6.24 -12.96
C VAL A 31 1.36 -6.25 -14.49
N PRO A 32 1.00 -5.18 -15.22
CA PRO A 32 1.56 -4.97 -16.53
C PRO A 32 3.03 -4.62 -16.29
N ALA A 33 3.93 -5.41 -16.86
CA ALA A 33 5.35 -5.09 -16.89
C ALA A 33 5.53 -3.77 -17.65
N GLY A 34 5.71 -2.69 -16.91
CA GLY A 34 5.99 -1.36 -17.45
C GLY A 34 4.86 -0.37 -17.25
N GLU A 35 4.76 0.20 -16.05
CA GLU A 35 4.21 1.56 -15.91
C GLU A 35 5.13 2.35 -14.98
N GLN A 36 5.57 3.49 -15.49
CA GLN A 36 6.66 4.34 -15.04
C GLN A 36 6.80 4.45 -13.51
N ALA A 37 8.01 4.18 -13.03
CA ALA A 37 8.54 4.84 -11.85
C ALA A 37 8.50 6.36 -12.10
N ALA A 38 7.46 7.02 -11.58
CA ALA A 38 7.43 8.47 -11.49
C ALA A 38 8.68 8.87 -10.72
N ALA A 39 9.66 9.48 -11.41
CA ALA A 39 10.86 9.99 -10.80
C ALA A 39 10.44 10.91 -9.65
N ALA A 40 10.71 10.47 -8.43
CA ALA A 40 10.45 11.26 -7.24
C ALA A 40 11.14 12.62 -7.40
N PRO A 41 10.50 13.74 -7.00
CA PRO A 41 11.19 15.02 -6.95
C PRO A 41 12.46 14.83 -6.12
N ALA A 42 13.56 15.48 -6.52
CA ALA A 42 14.85 15.46 -5.82
C ALA A 42 14.70 16.14 -4.44
N GLY A 43 13.98 15.48 -3.54
CA GLY A 43 13.82 15.81 -2.15
C GLY A 43 14.97 15.23 -1.35
N GLU A 44 15.24 15.86 -0.23
CA GLU A 44 16.19 15.49 0.81
C GLU A 44 16.40 13.97 0.91
N GLN A 45 17.68 13.53 0.91
CA GLN A 45 18.03 12.12 0.98
C GLN A 45 17.43 11.51 2.24
N LYS A 46 16.49 10.58 2.05
CA LYS A 46 15.76 9.94 3.15
C LYS A 46 16.60 8.80 3.70
N THR A 47 16.66 8.68 5.02
CA THR A 47 17.26 7.53 5.72
C THR A 47 16.16 6.81 6.50
N ILE A 48 16.05 5.50 6.30
CA ILE A 48 15.05 4.64 6.96
C ILE A 48 15.79 3.54 7.72
N CYS A 49 15.41 3.31 8.97
CA CYS A 49 15.85 2.13 9.73
C CYS A 49 14.81 1.03 9.57
N PHE A 50 15.20 -0.11 9.01
CA PHE A 50 14.38 -1.31 8.94
C PHE A 50 14.81 -2.28 10.04
N ALA A 51 14.03 -2.33 11.12
CA ALA A 51 14.25 -3.26 12.22
C ALA A 51 13.39 -4.52 12.03
N TYR A 52 14.00 -5.70 12.11
CA TYR A 52 13.32 -6.99 12.00
C TYR A 52 13.82 -7.94 13.10
N GLN A 53 12.96 -8.86 13.54
CA GLN A 53 13.33 -9.85 14.57
C GLN A 53 14.12 -11.02 13.97
N ASP A 54 13.65 -11.55 12.85
CA ASP A 54 14.25 -12.65 12.13
C ASP A 54 13.71 -12.69 10.68
N LEU A 55 14.30 -13.56 9.86
CA LEU A 55 13.87 -13.83 8.49
C LEU A 55 13.66 -15.35 8.31
N GLU A 56 12.94 -15.98 9.23
CA GLU A 56 12.86 -17.45 9.33
C GLU A 56 12.15 -18.12 8.14
N THR A 57 11.33 -17.37 7.39
CA THR A 57 10.60 -17.92 6.25
C THR A 57 11.03 -17.28 4.94
N GLU A 58 10.91 -18.01 3.84
CA GLU A 58 11.23 -17.53 2.50
C GLU A 58 10.37 -16.33 2.10
N PHE A 59 9.15 -16.23 2.65
CA PHE A 59 8.31 -15.06 2.51
C PHE A 59 8.97 -13.81 3.13
N TRP A 60 9.54 -13.94 4.33
CA TRP A 60 10.23 -12.84 5.00
C TRP A 60 11.53 -12.48 4.30
N VAL A 61 12.30 -13.45 3.82
CA VAL A 61 13.50 -13.21 3.00
C VAL A 61 13.16 -12.45 1.72
N ALA A 62 12.11 -12.86 1.02
CA ALA A 62 11.66 -12.19 -0.20
C ALA A 62 11.11 -10.78 0.07
N GLY A 63 10.34 -10.60 1.13
CA GLY A 63 9.81 -9.31 1.54
C GLY A 63 10.91 -8.33 1.96
N HIS A 64 11.87 -8.79 2.77
CA HIS A 64 13.04 -8.03 3.15
C HIS A 64 13.83 -7.56 1.91
N LYS A 65 14.15 -8.49 1.01
CA LYS A 65 14.85 -8.20 -0.23
C LYS A 65 14.12 -7.16 -1.08
N ALA A 66 12.81 -7.35 -1.29
CA ALA A 66 12.01 -6.41 -2.08
C ALA A 66 12.02 -5.01 -1.47
N ILE A 67 11.95 -4.87 -0.14
CA ILE A 67 11.98 -3.58 0.55
C ILE A 67 13.33 -2.89 0.35
N VAL A 68 14.44 -3.58 0.62
CA VAL A 68 15.78 -2.98 0.55
C VAL A 68 16.14 -2.59 -0.88
N GLU A 69 15.84 -3.45 -1.86
CA GLU A 69 16.10 -3.17 -3.28
C GLU A 69 15.26 -1.98 -3.76
N THR A 70 13.95 -1.98 -3.50
CA THR A 70 13.06 -0.88 -3.93
C THR A 70 13.47 0.46 -3.31
N LEU A 71 13.82 0.47 -2.02
CA LEU A 71 14.24 1.70 -1.35
C LEU A 71 15.60 2.19 -1.86
N GLY A 72 16.53 1.28 -2.12
CA GLY A 72 17.82 1.60 -2.73
C GLY A 72 17.68 2.22 -4.12
N GLU A 73 16.81 1.66 -4.97
CA GLU A 73 16.49 2.21 -6.30
C GLU A 73 15.88 3.62 -6.22
N LEU A 74 15.12 3.92 -5.16
CA LEU A 74 14.56 5.23 -4.89
C LEU A 74 15.55 6.23 -4.26
N GLY A 75 16.82 5.83 -4.07
CA GLY A 75 17.86 6.67 -3.46
C GLY A 75 17.72 6.85 -1.95
N VAL A 76 16.92 5.99 -1.29
CA VAL A 76 16.75 5.99 0.17
C VAL A 76 17.87 5.17 0.81
N THR A 77 18.52 5.73 1.83
CA THR A 77 19.49 4.98 2.64
C THR A 77 18.75 4.08 3.62
N VAL A 78 18.95 2.77 3.54
CA VAL A 78 18.34 1.80 4.46
C VAL A 78 19.38 1.34 5.48
N ILE A 79 19.03 1.41 6.77
CA ILE A 79 19.80 0.84 7.88
C ILE A 79 19.05 -0.39 8.35
N GLU A 80 19.63 -1.57 8.14
CA GLU A 80 19.06 -2.84 8.62
C GLU A 80 19.47 -3.09 10.07
N ARG A 81 18.52 -3.49 10.91
CA ARG A 81 18.76 -3.87 12.30
C ARG A 81 18.03 -5.15 12.65
N ASN A 82 18.81 -6.21 12.88
CA ASN A 82 18.32 -7.43 13.48
C ASN A 82 18.13 -7.19 14.99
N ALA A 83 16.91 -7.26 15.48
CA ALA A 83 16.56 -7.03 16.88
C ALA A 83 16.98 -8.18 17.82
N ASN A 84 17.41 -9.31 17.26
CA ASN A 84 17.98 -10.43 18.02
C ASN A 84 19.52 -10.34 18.16
N GLU A 85 20.16 -9.38 17.49
CA GLU A 85 21.60 -9.16 17.56
C GLU A 85 21.86 -7.82 18.27
N ASP A 86 22.51 -7.90 19.45
CA ASP A 86 22.91 -6.73 20.27
C ASP A 86 23.97 -5.85 19.57
#